data_AF-A0A7W1ER03-F1
#
_entry.id   AF-A0A7W1ER03-F1
#
_cell.length_a   1.000
_cell.length_b   1.000
_cell.length_c   1.000
_cell.angle_alpha   90.00
_cell.angle_beta   90.00
_cell.angle_gamma   90.00
#
_symmetry.space_group_name_H-M   'P 1'
#
loop_
_entity.id
_entity.type
_entity.pdbx_description
1 polymer ?
#
loop_
_entity_poly.entity_id
_entity_poly.type
_entity_poly.pdbx_seq_one_letter_code
_entity_poly.pdbx_strand_id
1 'polypeptide(L)'
;MQEKTPYPEDVSQTTHLDTAEKIVSKFLDALIDNEPEKMRAQMSESFQASFDFSVLDSEKNARKNPVSFKIARVSKEAGSFNVVVDMLLQDAKNGKQNIDQKQYNLIEDIHAKKLVINSEQLVRNKQPLYKKPLFWIALLLGFAVIIGSVYVFLQNKKNSQDQLTISGAWHDITVEAGMVNTLGEKASKDKAAYDDYSKELHTFAALVTDKKFKADQLSNTGSDKNTVNSYRNALNNFGDYINEAALRGDVIADFSSSDFSKLNDLANTAQNSVNNFQSQAKFLQGMMPDKIYTIADELNKVKDQINAVKEKDQATKDAAAAVVAKDAADKTTVTNNMNIFQQGFIAGNANTMRPVMTTGFQGEYNFSQLNPDQRQYQYPSSFRIITVAKQPDNNYKAQVNVLYKYTDNANQYTQGYTYSVISSGAKWLINNESVGNSF
;
A
#
# COMPACT_ATOMS: atom_id res chain seq x y z
N MET A 1 40.45 25.47 54.76
CA MET A 1 40.99 25.21 53.41
C MET A 1 41.16 23.71 53.27
N GLN A 2 40.27 23.05 52.54
CA GLN A 2 40.39 21.62 52.20
C GLN A 2 40.84 21.55 50.75
N GLU A 3 42.00 20.92 50.52
CA GLU A 3 42.51 20.57 49.20
C GLU A 3 41.54 19.59 48.52
N LYS A 4 40.88 20.04 47.44
CA LYS A 4 40.19 19.16 46.50
C LYS A 4 41.25 18.51 45.62
N THR A 5 41.47 17.21 45.80
CA THR A 5 42.17 16.37 44.83
C THR A 5 41.41 16.34 43.51
N PRO A 6 42.08 16.48 42.35
CA PRO A 6 41.43 16.37 41.05
C PRO A 6 40.99 14.92 40.80
N TYR A 7 39.75 14.74 40.37
CA TYR A 7 39.26 13.46 39.85
C TYR A 7 40.09 13.09 38.61
N PRO A 8 40.50 11.82 38.44
CA PRO A 8 41.17 11.40 37.22
C PRO A 8 40.21 11.55 36.03
N GLU A 9 40.55 12.44 35.11
CA GLU A 9 39.87 12.60 33.82
C GLU A 9 39.96 11.30 33.01
N ASP A 10 38.82 10.65 32.82
CA ASP A 10 38.26 10.10 31.57
C ASP A 10 39.18 9.50 30.48
N VAL A 11 40.34 8.92 30.81
CA VAL A 11 41.22 8.20 29.85
C VAL A 11 40.51 6.97 29.23
N SER A 12 39.47 6.44 29.88
CA SER A 12 38.70 5.29 29.37
C SER A 12 37.87 5.64 28.14
N GLN A 13 37.22 6.82 28.07
CA GLN A 13 36.27 7.10 27.00
C GLN A 13 36.93 7.34 25.64
N THR A 14 38.04 8.06 25.59
CA THR A 14 38.81 8.29 24.36
C THR A 14 39.33 6.99 23.76
N THR A 15 39.82 6.07 24.60
CA THR A 15 40.32 4.75 24.15
C THR A 15 39.21 3.92 23.48
N HIS A 16 37.97 4.01 23.96
CA HIS A 16 36.85 3.27 23.38
C HIS A 16 36.34 3.89 22.07
N LEU A 17 36.37 5.22 21.92
CA LEU A 17 35.99 5.90 20.68
C LEU A 17 36.97 5.57 19.54
N ASP A 18 38.27 5.59 19.81
CA ASP A 18 39.32 5.19 18.85
C ASP A 18 39.17 3.72 18.43
N THR A 19 38.72 2.87 19.36
CA THR A 19 38.48 1.44 19.09
C THR A 19 37.27 1.26 18.16
N ALA A 20 36.18 2.01 18.39
CA ALA A 20 35.01 1.98 17.53
C ALA A 20 35.33 2.46 16.11
N GLU A 21 36.13 3.53 15.98
CA GLU A 21 36.62 4.03 14.70
C GLU A 21 37.40 2.96 13.93
N LYS A 22 38.38 2.31 14.59
CA LYS A 22 39.21 1.26 13.98
C LYS A 22 38.40 0.06 13.50
N ILE A 23 37.36 -0.35 14.23
CA ILE A 23 36.51 -1.49 13.85
C ILE A 23 35.72 -1.16 12.59
N VAL A 24 35.11 0.02 12.53
CA VAL A 24 34.36 0.44 11.35
C VAL A 24 35.28 0.64 10.15
N SER A 25 36.47 1.21 10.33
CA SER A 25 37.45 1.32 9.25
C SER A 25 37.82 -0.05 8.68
N LYS A 26 38.15 -1.03 9.54
CA LYS A 26 38.48 -2.40 9.09
C LYS A 26 37.33 -3.07 8.34
N PHE A 27 36.09 -2.87 8.79
CA PHE A 27 34.91 -3.38 8.11
C PHE A 27 34.76 -2.76 6.72
N LEU A 28 34.97 -1.44 6.61
CA LEU A 28 34.83 -0.70 5.37
C LEU A 28 35.96 -0.97 4.37
N ASP A 29 37.18 -1.13 4.83
CA ASP A 29 38.31 -1.58 4.01
C ASP A 29 37.98 -2.95 3.40
N ALA A 30 37.53 -3.90 4.23
CA ALA A 30 37.11 -5.22 3.77
C ALA A 30 35.92 -5.19 2.79
N LEU A 31 35.00 -4.23 2.95
CA LEU A 31 33.89 -4.00 2.02
C LEU A 31 34.40 -3.47 0.66
N ILE A 32 35.36 -2.55 0.66
CA ILE A 32 35.98 -2.01 -0.57
C ILE A 32 36.77 -3.09 -1.30
N ASP A 33 37.49 -3.93 -0.55
CA ASP A 33 38.33 -5.01 -1.08
C ASP A 33 37.54 -6.29 -1.43
N ASN A 34 36.22 -6.30 -1.20
CA ASN A 34 35.33 -7.47 -1.40
C ASN A 34 35.76 -8.73 -0.62
N GLU A 35 36.11 -8.56 0.65
CA GLU A 35 36.58 -9.64 1.53
C GLU A 35 35.53 -10.02 2.59
N PRO A 36 34.52 -10.85 2.25
CA PRO A 36 33.36 -11.12 3.11
C PRO A 36 33.74 -11.72 4.47
N GLU A 37 34.78 -12.56 4.54
CA GLU A 37 35.22 -13.14 5.81
C GLU A 37 35.81 -12.10 6.77
N LYS A 38 36.54 -11.10 6.24
CA LYS A 38 37.08 -10.01 7.06
C LYS A 38 35.97 -9.07 7.54
N MET A 39 34.93 -8.86 6.72
CA MET A 39 33.73 -8.13 7.13
C MET A 39 33.02 -8.84 8.29
N ARG A 40 32.72 -10.15 8.14
CA ARG A 40 32.04 -10.94 9.18
C ARG A 40 32.76 -10.89 10.53
N ALA A 41 34.09 -10.88 10.53
CA ALA A 41 34.89 -10.79 11.76
C ALA A 41 34.63 -9.51 12.60
N GLN A 42 34.12 -8.44 11.97
CA GLN A 42 33.79 -7.17 12.63
C GLN A 42 32.29 -7.04 12.98
N MET A 43 31.45 -7.99 12.58
CA MET A 43 29.99 -7.91 12.71
C MET A 43 29.47 -8.85 13.81
N SER A 44 28.41 -8.43 14.50
CA SER A 44 27.60 -9.34 15.34
C SER A 44 26.92 -10.42 14.49
N GLU A 45 26.61 -11.57 15.08
CA GLU A 45 25.89 -12.65 14.40
C GLU A 45 24.54 -12.20 13.82
N SER A 46 23.80 -11.38 14.57
CA SER A 46 22.53 -10.79 14.12
C SER A 46 22.72 -9.91 12.89
N PHE A 47 23.75 -9.09 12.87
CA PHE A 47 24.02 -8.24 11.72
C PHE A 47 24.45 -9.07 10.50
N GLN A 48 25.31 -10.07 10.69
CA GLN A 48 25.72 -10.99 9.63
C GLN A 48 24.53 -11.68 8.96
N ALA A 49 23.54 -12.13 9.76
CA ALA A 49 22.35 -12.78 9.23
C ALA A 49 21.46 -11.83 8.40
N SER A 50 21.48 -10.53 8.69
CA SER A 50 20.67 -9.52 8.02
C SER A 50 21.37 -8.79 6.86
N PHE A 51 22.69 -8.88 6.79
CA PHE A 51 23.49 -8.15 5.80
C PHE A 51 23.45 -8.86 4.45
N ASP A 52 23.09 -8.11 3.40
CA ASP A 52 23.05 -8.64 2.04
C ASP A 52 24.47 -8.74 1.45
N PHE A 53 25.12 -9.89 1.60
CA PHE A 53 26.44 -10.15 1.01
C PHE A 53 26.41 -10.27 -0.52
N SER A 54 25.23 -10.34 -1.15
CA SER A 54 25.15 -10.35 -2.62
C SER A 54 25.64 -9.04 -3.23
N VAL A 55 25.70 -7.95 -2.45
CA VAL A 55 26.30 -6.67 -2.86
C VAL A 55 27.78 -6.79 -3.26
N LEU A 56 28.47 -7.84 -2.81
CA LEU A 56 29.87 -8.12 -3.13
C LEU A 56 30.05 -8.93 -4.43
N ASP A 57 28.96 -9.47 -4.99
CA ASP A 57 28.99 -10.25 -6.24
C ASP A 57 29.13 -9.29 -7.43
N SER A 58 30.37 -9.11 -7.91
CA SER A 58 30.71 -8.16 -8.99
C SER A 58 30.00 -8.44 -10.31
N GLU A 59 29.54 -9.68 -10.54
CA GLU A 59 28.83 -10.05 -11.77
C GLU A 59 27.33 -9.68 -11.74
N LYS A 60 26.75 -9.50 -10.55
CA LYS A 60 25.29 -9.27 -10.39
C LYS A 60 24.91 -7.82 -10.12
N ASN A 61 25.85 -6.97 -9.71
CA ASN A 61 25.53 -5.59 -9.33
C ASN A 61 25.98 -4.55 -10.37
N ALA A 62 25.01 -4.08 -11.15
CA ALA A 62 25.13 -2.89 -12.00
C ALA A 62 25.09 -1.55 -11.21
N ARG A 63 25.53 -1.52 -9.94
CA ARG A 63 25.30 -0.37 -9.03
C ARG A 63 26.54 -0.04 -8.19
N LYS A 64 26.83 1.27 -8.14
CA LYS A 64 27.64 2.03 -7.16
C LYS A 64 28.53 1.20 -6.20
N ASN A 65 29.82 1.10 -6.51
CA ASN A 65 30.81 0.45 -5.64
C ASN A 65 31.42 1.45 -4.66
N PRO A 66 31.60 1.09 -3.37
CA PRO A 66 32.38 1.91 -2.46
C PRO A 66 33.85 1.95 -2.88
N VAL A 67 34.45 3.13 -2.88
CA VAL A 67 35.84 3.34 -3.33
C VAL A 67 36.71 3.94 -2.23
N SER A 68 36.12 4.76 -1.36
CA SER A 68 36.79 5.31 -0.20
C SER A 68 35.76 5.75 0.83
N PHE A 69 36.22 6.01 2.05
CA PHE A 69 35.38 6.52 3.10
C PHE A 69 36.13 7.52 3.99
N LYS A 70 35.36 8.32 4.72
CA LYS A 70 35.85 9.20 5.79
C LYS A 70 34.92 9.10 6.98
N ILE A 71 35.47 8.85 8.16
CA ILE A 71 34.70 8.92 9.40
C ILE A 71 34.35 10.39 9.66
N ALA A 72 33.05 10.67 9.72
CA ALA A 72 32.51 12.01 9.90
C ALA A 72 32.31 12.33 11.39
N ARG A 73 31.88 11.34 12.18
CA ARG A 73 31.63 11.51 13.62
C ARG A 73 31.66 10.16 14.34
N VAL A 74 32.17 10.16 15.58
CA VAL A 74 32.01 9.05 16.53
C VAL A 74 31.31 9.60 17.78
N SER A 75 30.29 8.92 18.29
CA SER A 75 29.63 9.25 19.56
C SER A 75 29.30 7.98 20.36
N LYS A 76 29.11 8.13 21.68
CA LYS A 76 28.59 7.08 22.57
C LYS A 76 27.23 7.51 23.09
N GLU A 77 26.20 6.70 22.87
CA GLU A 77 24.83 6.99 23.26
C GLU A 77 24.20 5.73 23.86
N ALA A 78 23.62 5.83 25.06
CA ALA A 78 22.86 4.74 25.71
C ALA A 78 23.56 3.35 25.75
N GLY A 79 24.89 3.32 25.84
CA GLY A 79 25.67 2.08 25.91
C GLY A 79 26.14 1.52 24.55
N SER A 80 25.79 2.16 23.43
CA SER A 80 26.31 1.83 22.10
C SER A 80 27.26 2.92 21.58
N PHE A 81 28.12 2.55 20.64
CA PHE A 81 28.96 3.50 19.89
C PHE A 81 28.37 3.70 18.50
N ASN A 82 28.19 4.95 18.10
CA ASN A 82 27.67 5.32 16.80
C ASN A 82 28.82 5.92 15.98
N VAL A 83 29.13 5.33 14.84
CA VAL A 83 30.16 5.82 13.91
C VAL A 83 29.46 6.22 12.62
N VAL A 84 29.47 7.52 12.32
CA VAL A 84 28.94 8.09 11.08
C VAL A 84 30.07 8.21 10.07
N VAL A 85 29.84 7.70 8.87
CA VAL A 85 30.83 7.63 7.79
C VAL A 85 30.27 8.21 6.51
N ASP A 86 31.06 9.06 5.86
CA ASP A 86 30.83 9.50 4.50
C ASP A 86 31.52 8.52 3.54
N MET A 87 30.74 7.80 2.74
CA MET A 87 31.20 6.77 1.81
C MET A 87 31.15 7.29 0.38
N LEU A 88 32.29 7.33 -0.29
CA LEU A 88 32.39 7.66 -1.70
C LEU A 88 32.03 6.42 -2.53
N LEU A 89 30.93 6.52 -3.27
CA LEU A 89 30.43 5.48 -4.16
C LEU A 89 30.68 5.87 -5.62
N GLN A 90 31.24 4.99 -6.42
CA GLN A 90 31.44 5.20 -7.85
C GLN A 90 30.54 4.27 -8.67
N ASP A 91 29.75 4.85 -9.56
CA ASP A 91 28.92 4.10 -10.50
C ASP A 91 29.80 3.44 -11.56
N ALA A 92 29.76 2.11 -11.62
CA ALA A 92 30.56 1.29 -12.54
C ALA A 92 30.31 1.61 -14.01
N LYS A 93 29.13 2.15 -14.39
CA LYS A 93 28.78 2.41 -15.80
C LYS A 93 29.30 3.73 -16.33
N ASN A 94 29.33 4.77 -15.50
CA ASN A 94 29.61 6.14 -15.95
C ASN A 94 30.71 6.83 -15.13
N GLY A 95 31.29 6.16 -14.13
CA GLY A 95 32.32 6.68 -13.25
C GLY A 95 31.84 7.80 -12.32
N LYS A 96 30.53 8.12 -12.29
CA LYS A 96 29.98 9.19 -11.46
C LYS A 96 30.12 8.83 -9.98
N GLN A 97 30.76 9.73 -9.25
CA GLN A 97 30.92 9.61 -7.81
C GLN A 97 29.75 10.26 -7.08
N ASN A 98 29.26 9.60 -6.03
CA ASN A 98 28.28 10.15 -5.09
C ASN A 98 28.76 9.85 -3.66
N ILE A 99 28.48 10.75 -2.72
CA ILE A 99 28.78 10.52 -1.31
C ILE A 99 27.49 10.13 -0.60
N ASP A 100 27.47 8.94 0.00
CA ASP A 100 26.38 8.48 0.85
C ASP A 100 26.85 8.45 2.30
N GLN A 101 26.03 8.96 3.22
CA GLN A 101 26.34 8.94 4.64
C GLN A 101 25.66 7.75 5.32
N LYS A 102 26.44 6.94 6.03
CA LYS A 102 25.97 5.75 6.76
C LYS A 102 26.33 5.87 8.23
N GLN A 103 25.50 5.33 9.10
CA GLN A 103 25.75 5.21 10.52
C GLN A 103 25.86 3.74 10.89
N TYR A 104 26.96 3.38 11.54
CA TYR A 104 27.19 2.06 12.10
C TYR A 104 27.03 2.12 13.61
N ASN A 105 26.16 1.28 14.15
CA ASN A 105 25.97 1.16 15.60
C ASN A 105 26.75 -0.07 16.07
N LEU A 106 27.65 0.13 17.03
CA LEU A 106 28.48 -0.92 17.63
C LEU A 106 28.01 -1.20 19.06
N ILE A 107 28.06 -2.48 19.41
CA ILE A 107 27.79 -2.99 20.76
C ILE A 107 29.00 -3.79 21.25
N GLU A 108 29.11 -3.97 22.55
CA GLU A 108 30.07 -4.90 23.13
C GLU A 108 29.50 -6.33 23.05
N ASP A 109 30.21 -7.21 22.37
CA ASP A 109 29.92 -8.64 22.36
C ASP A 109 30.21 -9.22 23.75
N ILE A 110 29.16 -9.72 24.42
CA ILE A 110 29.22 -10.22 25.80
C ILE A 110 30.17 -11.42 25.91
N HIS A 111 30.30 -12.23 24.87
CA HIS A 111 31.12 -13.45 24.88
C HIS A 111 32.59 -13.13 24.58
N ALA A 112 32.83 -12.24 23.62
CA ALA A 112 34.18 -11.92 23.16
C ALA A 112 34.82 -10.69 23.82
N LYS A 113 34.06 -9.93 24.63
CA LYS A 113 34.47 -8.66 25.25
C LYS A 113 35.12 -7.69 24.25
N LYS A 114 34.58 -7.66 23.02
CA LYS A 114 35.05 -6.82 21.92
C LYS A 114 33.88 -6.05 21.34
N LEU A 115 34.14 -4.86 20.82
CA LEU A 115 33.15 -4.12 20.05
C LEU A 115 32.91 -4.81 18.70
N VAL A 116 31.66 -4.89 18.28
CA VAL A 116 31.25 -5.42 16.97
C VAL A 116 30.13 -4.56 16.39
N ILE A 117 30.04 -4.50 15.06
CA ILE A 117 28.99 -3.79 14.33
C ILE A 117 27.68 -4.56 14.46
N ASN A 118 26.66 -3.91 15.01
CA ASN A 118 25.34 -4.49 15.24
C ASN A 118 24.31 -4.10 14.18
N SER A 119 24.47 -2.92 13.57
CA SER A 119 23.58 -2.48 12.48
C SER A 119 24.22 -1.39 11.66
N GLU A 120 23.72 -1.26 10.44
CA GLU A 120 23.96 -0.15 9.54
C GLU A 120 22.63 0.58 9.27
N GLN A 121 22.67 1.91 9.30
CA GLN A 121 21.53 2.75 8.93
C GLN A 121 21.97 3.83 7.95
N LEU A 122 21.15 4.04 6.92
CA LEU A 122 21.39 5.13 5.97
C LEU A 122 21.03 6.45 6.64
N VAL A 123 22.02 7.32 6.84
CA VAL A 123 21.78 8.67 7.35
C VAL A 123 21.22 9.47 6.18
N ARG A 124 19.88 9.47 6.06
CA ARG A 124 19.23 10.40 5.15
C ARG A 124 19.60 11.80 5.62
N ASN A 125 20.53 12.43 4.91
CA ASN A 125 20.82 13.84 5.01
C ASN A 125 19.49 14.58 4.83
N LYS A 126 18.78 14.84 5.93
CA LYS A 126 17.69 15.80 5.96
C LYS A 126 18.40 17.10 5.68
N GLN A 127 18.40 17.52 4.41
CA GLN A 127 18.85 18.85 4.03
C GLN A 127 18.24 19.81 5.06
N PRO A 128 19.06 20.67 5.68
CA PRO A 128 18.55 21.63 6.64
C PRO A 128 17.32 22.30 6.04
N LEU A 129 16.25 22.47 6.80
CA LEU A 129 14.95 22.89 6.27
C LEU A 129 15.11 24.08 5.30
N TYR A 130 16.01 25.02 5.62
CA TYR A 130 16.37 26.18 4.79
C TYR A 130 16.93 25.92 3.38
N LYS A 131 17.26 24.68 3.00
CA LYS A 131 17.68 24.33 1.64
C LYS A 131 16.55 23.68 0.82
N LYS A 132 15.41 23.35 1.44
CA LYS A 132 14.26 22.81 0.71
C LYS A 132 13.44 23.95 0.11
N PRO A 133 12.99 23.85 -1.16
CA PRO A 133 12.15 24.88 -1.78
C PRO A 133 10.85 25.13 -0.99
N LEU A 134 10.28 24.08 -0.38
CA LEU A 134 9.10 24.18 0.50
C LEU A 134 9.32 25.06 1.74
N PHE A 135 10.55 25.14 2.28
CA PHE A 135 10.83 26.03 3.41
C PHE A 135 10.86 27.49 2.98
N TRP A 136 11.43 27.80 1.81
CA TRP A 136 11.39 29.18 1.28
C TRP A 136 9.96 29.57 0.91
N ILE A 137 9.14 28.64 0.41
CA ILE A 137 7.70 28.87 0.21
C ILE A 137 7.01 29.17 1.55
N ALA A 138 7.24 28.37 2.60
CA ALA A 138 6.67 28.61 3.92
C ALA A 138 7.17 29.90 4.59
N LEU A 139 8.44 30.26 4.39
CA LEU A 139 9.06 31.46 4.94
C LEU A 139 8.64 32.73 4.16
N LEU A 140 8.47 32.65 2.85
CA LEU A 140 7.88 33.72 2.03
C LEU A 140 6.39 33.90 2.33
N LEU A 141 5.65 32.81 2.58
CA LEU A 141 4.27 32.89 3.08
C LEU A 141 4.24 33.52 4.48
N GLY A 142 5.17 33.14 5.37
CA GLY A 142 5.32 33.78 6.69
C GLY A 142 5.67 35.27 6.61
N PHE A 143 6.58 35.66 5.71
CA PHE A 143 6.91 37.07 5.47
C PHE A 143 5.77 37.83 4.80
N ALA A 144 5.00 37.20 3.90
CA ALA A 144 3.81 37.80 3.31
C ALA A 144 2.70 38.02 4.36
N VAL A 145 2.57 37.12 5.34
CA VAL A 145 1.69 37.29 6.51
C VAL A 145 2.18 38.44 7.40
N ILE A 146 3.48 38.60 7.62
CA ILE A 146 4.06 39.69 8.44
C ILE A 146 3.97 41.05 7.74
N ILE A 147 4.31 41.12 6.45
CA ILE A 147 4.20 42.36 5.64
C ILE A 147 2.72 42.71 5.44
N GLY A 148 1.87 41.69 5.23
CA GLY A 148 0.41 41.83 5.21
C GLY A 148 -0.12 42.40 6.53
N SER A 149 0.27 41.83 7.68
CA SER A 149 -0.19 42.31 8.99
C SER A 149 0.34 43.71 9.36
N VAL A 150 1.54 44.10 8.92
CA VAL A 150 2.03 45.49 9.07
C VAL A 150 1.28 46.47 8.15
N TYR A 151 0.93 46.06 6.93
CA TYR A 151 0.12 46.87 6.02
C TYR A 151 -1.34 47.00 6.49
N VAL A 152 -1.92 45.91 7.03
CA VAL A 152 -3.21 45.88 7.74
C VAL A 152 -3.21 46.86 8.91
N PHE A 153 -2.16 46.81 9.75
CA PHE A 153 -2.03 47.67 10.93
C PHE A 153 -1.98 49.17 10.57
N LEU A 154 -1.35 49.53 9.44
CA LEU A 154 -1.27 50.92 8.98
C LEU A 154 -2.56 51.43 8.29
N GLN A 155 -3.30 50.57 7.58
CA GLN A 155 -4.65 50.88 7.05
C GLN A 155 -5.70 51.00 8.17
N ASN A 156 -5.53 50.25 9.26
CA ASN A 156 -6.48 50.13 10.36
C ASN A 156 -6.57 51.32 11.32
N LYS A 157 -5.78 52.38 11.13
CA LYS A 157 -5.83 53.60 11.97
C LYS A 157 -7.14 54.41 11.81
N LYS A 158 -8.04 53.99 10.90
CA LYS A 158 -9.37 54.57 10.66
C LYS A 158 -10.54 53.65 11.04
N ASN A 159 -10.28 52.42 11.47
CA ASN A 159 -11.31 51.39 11.67
C ASN A 159 -11.70 51.27 13.15
N SER A 160 -12.98 50.97 13.42
CA SER A 160 -13.44 50.74 14.80
C SER A 160 -12.91 49.40 15.34
N GLN A 161 -12.91 49.23 16.66
CA GLN A 161 -12.47 47.99 17.31
C GLN A 161 -13.26 46.75 16.85
N ASP A 162 -14.55 46.93 16.53
CA ASP A 162 -15.40 45.87 15.98
C ASP A 162 -14.95 45.46 14.57
N GLN A 163 -14.64 46.43 13.70
CA GLN A 163 -14.15 46.16 12.35
C GLN A 163 -12.81 45.40 12.36
N LEU A 164 -11.91 45.73 13.30
CA LEU A 164 -10.65 44.99 13.48
C LEU A 164 -10.90 43.54 13.91
N THR A 165 -11.82 43.35 14.85
CA THR A 165 -12.20 42.02 15.36
C THR A 165 -12.82 41.16 14.27
N ILE A 166 -13.75 41.74 13.50
CA ILE A 166 -14.39 41.09 12.35
C ILE A 166 -13.35 40.74 11.29
N SER A 167 -12.46 41.67 10.94
CA SER A 167 -11.44 41.43 9.91
C SER A 167 -10.48 40.31 10.30
N GLY A 168 -10.04 40.25 11.56
CA GLY A 168 -9.16 39.18 12.03
C GLY A 168 -9.86 37.82 12.03
N ALA A 169 -11.08 37.75 12.58
CA ALA A 169 -11.83 36.51 12.62
C ALA A 169 -12.22 36.01 11.21
N TRP A 170 -12.55 36.92 10.29
CA TRP A 170 -12.82 36.58 8.89
C TRP A 170 -11.56 36.07 8.19
N HIS A 171 -10.41 36.70 8.42
CA HIS A 171 -9.15 36.24 7.86
C HIS A 171 -8.84 34.79 8.24
N ASP A 172 -8.94 34.45 9.54
CA ASP A 172 -8.74 33.08 10.03
C ASP A 172 -9.65 32.08 9.29
N ILE A 173 -10.94 32.42 9.11
CA ILE A 173 -11.91 31.58 8.38
C ILE A 173 -11.48 31.41 6.92
N THR A 174 -11.07 32.49 6.23
CA THR A 174 -10.68 32.40 4.82
C THR A 174 -9.40 31.58 4.61
N VAL A 175 -8.46 31.63 5.56
CA VAL A 175 -7.24 30.82 5.52
C VAL A 175 -7.57 29.34 5.66
N GLU A 176 -8.38 28.99 6.67
CA GLU A 176 -8.79 27.60 6.93
C GLU A 176 -9.63 27.05 5.76
N ALA A 177 -10.54 27.85 5.19
CA ALA A 177 -11.28 27.49 3.98
C ALA A 177 -10.35 27.15 2.81
N GLY A 178 -9.22 27.84 2.68
CA GLY A 178 -8.19 27.54 1.69
C GLY A 178 -7.55 26.15 1.90
N MET A 179 -7.35 25.74 3.15
CA MET A 179 -6.81 24.42 3.49
C MET A 179 -7.81 23.31 3.20
N VAL A 180 -9.08 23.49 3.59
CA VAL A 180 -10.19 22.58 3.24
C VAL A 180 -10.26 22.36 1.72
N ASN A 181 -10.20 23.43 0.93
CA ASN A 181 -10.20 23.32 -0.54
C ASN A 181 -9.01 22.53 -1.07
N THR A 182 -7.81 22.79 -0.54
CA THR A 182 -6.58 22.11 -0.97
C THR A 182 -6.60 20.62 -0.68
N LEU A 183 -7.20 20.22 0.45
CA LEU A 183 -7.37 18.82 0.82
C LEU A 183 -8.52 18.16 0.06
N GLY A 184 -9.62 18.88 -0.19
CA GLY A 184 -10.76 18.40 -0.97
C GLY A 184 -10.34 17.91 -2.37
N GLU A 185 -9.48 18.65 -3.06
CA GLU A 185 -8.94 18.25 -4.38
C GLU A 185 -8.17 16.92 -4.37
N LYS A 186 -7.72 16.46 -3.20
CA LYS A 186 -6.96 15.23 -3.01
C LYS A 186 -7.79 14.13 -2.34
N ALA A 187 -8.95 14.47 -1.78
CA ALA A 187 -9.74 13.59 -0.92
C ALA A 187 -10.17 12.30 -1.63
N SER A 188 -10.37 12.34 -2.94
CA SER A 188 -10.72 11.15 -3.72
C SER A 188 -9.55 10.18 -3.87
N LYS A 189 -8.29 10.61 -3.83
CA LYS A 189 -7.13 9.77 -4.23
C LYS A 189 -7.05 8.43 -3.49
N ASP A 190 -7.19 8.45 -2.18
CA ASP A 190 -7.12 7.28 -1.32
C ASP A 190 -7.79 7.56 0.03
N LYS A 191 -7.90 6.52 0.87
CA LYS A 191 -8.52 6.64 2.19
C LYS A 191 -7.79 7.61 3.11
N ALA A 192 -6.46 7.68 3.08
CA ALA A 192 -5.72 8.57 3.97
C ALA A 192 -5.94 10.05 3.59
N ALA A 193 -5.95 10.35 2.28
CA ALA A 193 -6.28 11.68 1.78
C ALA A 193 -7.71 12.10 2.14
N TYR A 194 -8.66 11.15 2.13
CA TYR A 194 -10.01 11.39 2.60
C TYR A 194 -10.09 11.64 4.11
N ASP A 195 -9.41 10.82 4.91
CA ASP A 195 -9.39 10.96 6.38
C ASP A 195 -8.79 12.32 6.79
N ASP A 196 -7.73 12.78 6.10
CA ASP A 196 -7.15 14.12 6.28
C ASP A 196 -8.16 15.23 5.93
N TYR A 197 -8.89 15.08 4.82
CA TYR A 197 -9.91 16.04 4.41
C TYR A 197 -11.08 16.12 5.39
N SER A 198 -11.58 14.98 5.87
CA SER A 198 -12.67 14.92 6.84
C SER A 198 -12.27 15.56 8.17
N LYS A 199 -11.05 15.27 8.65
CA LYS A 199 -10.51 15.90 9.86
C LYS A 199 -10.41 17.42 9.72
N GLU A 200 -10.00 17.92 8.55
CA GLU A 200 -9.93 19.35 8.29
C GLU A 200 -11.33 19.99 8.27
N LEU A 201 -12.33 19.34 7.68
CA LEU A 201 -13.72 19.80 7.72
C LEU A 201 -14.23 19.99 9.16
N HIS A 202 -13.92 19.05 10.06
CA HIS A 202 -14.26 19.18 11.49
C HIS A 202 -13.49 20.32 12.17
N THR A 203 -12.20 20.45 11.88
CA THR A 203 -11.38 21.55 12.41
C THR A 203 -11.95 22.91 11.98
N PHE A 204 -12.34 23.02 10.71
CA PHE A 204 -12.95 24.21 10.17
C PHE A 204 -14.35 24.49 10.74
N ALA A 205 -15.19 23.46 10.90
CA ALA A 205 -16.49 23.55 11.54
C ALA A 205 -16.40 24.08 12.97
N ALA A 206 -15.42 23.59 13.74
CA ALA A 206 -15.13 24.08 15.09
C ALA A 206 -14.66 25.55 15.09
N LEU A 207 -13.78 25.93 14.16
CA LEU A 207 -13.32 27.31 14.00
C LEU A 207 -14.50 28.26 13.71
N VAL A 208 -15.35 27.93 12.72
CA VAL A 208 -16.51 28.76 12.36
C VAL A 208 -17.47 28.89 13.54
N THR A 209 -17.68 27.81 14.30
CA THR A 209 -18.51 27.82 15.52
C THR A 209 -17.93 28.73 16.61
N ASP A 210 -16.61 28.68 16.86
CA ASP A 210 -15.93 29.61 17.78
C ASP A 210 -16.07 31.07 17.34
N LYS A 211 -15.85 31.36 16.05
CA LYS A 211 -15.98 32.72 15.52
C LYS A 211 -17.42 33.23 15.59
N LYS A 212 -18.41 32.36 15.35
CA LYS A 212 -19.84 32.68 15.52
C LYS A 212 -20.14 33.07 16.96
N PHE A 213 -19.69 32.27 17.93
CA PHE A 213 -19.87 32.60 19.35
C PHE A 213 -19.23 33.94 19.74
N LYS A 214 -18.03 34.25 19.21
CA LYS A 214 -17.38 35.56 19.42
C LYS A 214 -18.11 36.71 18.73
N ALA A 215 -18.66 36.48 17.54
CA ALA A 215 -19.44 37.48 16.81
C ALA A 215 -20.72 37.88 17.57
N ASP A 216 -21.34 36.94 18.27
CA ASP A 216 -22.52 37.21 19.12
C ASP A 216 -22.21 38.14 20.30
N GLN A 217 -20.95 38.26 20.72
CA GLN A 217 -20.52 39.15 21.80
C GLN A 217 -20.23 40.59 21.35
N LEU A 218 -20.15 40.86 20.04
CA LEU A 218 -19.88 42.21 19.52
C LEU A 218 -21.02 43.18 19.86
N SER A 219 -20.69 44.44 20.14
CA SER A 219 -21.73 45.44 20.42
C SER A 219 -22.56 45.73 19.16
N ASN A 220 -23.88 45.86 19.32
CA ASN A 220 -24.79 46.17 18.23
C ASN A 220 -25.18 47.67 18.18
N THR A 221 -24.33 48.53 18.74
CA THR A 221 -24.56 49.98 18.90
C THR A 221 -23.60 50.80 18.03
N GLY A 222 -24.06 51.91 17.46
CA GLY A 222 -23.22 52.83 16.69
C GLY A 222 -23.28 52.63 15.18
N SER A 223 -22.30 53.18 14.47
CA SER A 223 -22.26 53.23 12.99
C SER A 223 -22.05 51.87 12.33
N ASP A 224 -21.51 50.87 13.04
CA ASP A 224 -21.16 49.56 12.49
C ASP A 224 -22.24 48.48 12.64
N LYS A 225 -23.41 48.84 13.20
CA LYS A 225 -24.52 47.93 13.49
C LYS A 225 -24.90 47.03 12.31
N ASN A 226 -25.01 47.62 11.11
CA ASN A 226 -25.42 46.86 9.91
C ASN A 226 -24.37 45.82 9.52
N THR A 227 -23.08 46.18 9.58
CA THR A 227 -21.98 45.28 9.26
C THR A 227 -21.86 44.14 10.26
N VAL A 228 -22.00 44.42 11.57
CA VAL A 228 -21.99 43.39 12.62
C VAL A 228 -23.14 42.39 12.42
N ASN A 229 -24.35 42.87 12.11
CA ASN A 229 -25.49 41.97 11.85
C ASN A 229 -25.31 41.15 10.57
N SER A 230 -24.77 41.75 9.51
CA SER A 230 -24.46 41.04 8.27
C SER A 230 -23.37 39.97 8.48
N TYR A 231 -22.35 40.27 9.29
CA TYR A 231 -21.31 39.32 9.68
C TYR A 231 -21.88 38.11 10.44
N ARG A 232 -22.74 38.34 11.44
CA ARG A 232 -23.42 37.26 12.18
C ARG A 232 -24.26 36.38 11.26
N ASN A 233 -25.04 36.98 10.37
CA ASN A 233 -25.85 36.24 9.41
C ASN A 233 -25.00 35.39 8.47
N ALA A 234 -23.87 35.92 7.99
CA ALA A 234 -22.91 35.17 7.19
C ALA A 234 -22.34 33.97 7.96
N LEU A 235 -21.89 34.17 9.21
CA LEU A 235 -21.37 33.07 10.03
C LEU A 235 -22.42 32.03 10.41
N ASN A 236 -23.68 32.43 10.60
CA ASN A 236 -24.77 31.50 10.88
C ASN A 236 -24.99 30.56 9.70
N ASN A 237 -25.27 31.11 8.52
CA ASN A 237 -25.56 30.30 7.33
C ASN A 237 -24.34 29.51 6.87
N PHE A 238 -23.14 30.11 6.93
CA PHE A 238 -21.90 29.41 6.59
C PHE A 238 -21.55 28.33 7.61
N GLY A 239 -21.78 28.57 8.90
CA GLY A 239 -21.62 27.57 9.95
C GLY A 239 -22.57 26.38 9.77
N ASP A 240 -23.84 26.63 9.46
CA ASP A 240 -24.81 25.56 9.20
C ASP A 240 -24.39 24.68 8.01
N TYR A 241 -23.88 25.31 6.94
CA TYR A 241 -23.33 24.62 5.78
C TYR A 241 -22.10 23.75 6.13
N ILE A 242 -21.08 24.33 6.78
CA ILE A 242 -19.84 23.61 7.09
C ILE A 242 -20.07 22.50 8.14
N ASN A 243 -20.95 22.72 9.12
CA ASN A 243 -21.32 21.69 10.09
C ASN A 243 -22.03 20.52 9.42
N GLU A 244 -22.99 20.78 8.52
CA GLU A 244 -23.62 19.71 7.74
C GLU A 244 -22.58 18.98 6.88
N ALA A 245 -21.64 19.70 6.27
CA ALA A 245 -20.60 19.10 5.43
C ALA A 245 -19.70 18.15 6.23
N ALA A 246 -19.27 18.56 7.43
CA ALA A 246 -18.50 17.72 8.34
C ALA A 246 -19.27 16.47 8.77
N LEU A 247 -20.55 16.62 9.14
CA LEU A 247 -21.44 15.49 9.50
C LEU A 247 -21.61 14.49 8.36
N ARG A 248 -21.75 14.97 7.11
CA ARG A 248 -21.85 14.08 5.93
C ARG A 248 -20.52 13.47 5.52
N GLY A 249 -19.41 14.13 5.85
CA GLY A 249 -18.09 13.51 5.81
C GLY A 249 -18.06 12.24 6.65
N ASP A 250 -18.48 12.27 7.91
CA ASP A 250 -18.39 11.10 8.79
C ASP A 250 -19.13 9.85 8.27
N VAL A 251 -20.19 10.05 7.48
CA VAL A 251 -21.04 8.98 6.93
C VAL A 251 -21.01 8.93 5.40
N ILE A 252 -19.85 9.15 4.80
CA ILE A 252 -19.69 9.23 3.33
C ILE A 252 -20.21 8.01 2.56
N ALA A 253 -20.17 6.83 3.19
CA ALA A 253 -20.70 5.60 2.60
C ALA A 253 -22.23 5.66 2.36
N ASP A 254 -22.93 6.40 3.21
CA ASP A 254 -24.39 6.56 3.18
C ASP A 254 -24.80 7.88 2.52
N PHE A 255 -23.84 8.68 2.02
CA PHE A 255 -24.08 9.97 1.40
C PHE A 255 -25.02 9.84 0.21
N SER A 256 -26.24 10.37 0.33
CA SER A 256 -27.30 10.18 -0.66
C SER A 256 -27.45 11.38 -1.60
N SER A 257 -28.23 11.22 -2.67
CA SER A 257 -28.63 12.35 -3.52
C SER A 257 -29.40 13.42 -2.74
N SER A 258 -30.17 13.01 -1.71
CA SER A 258 -30.86 13.96 -0.83
C SER A 258 -29.89 14.77 0.02
N ASP A 259 -28.81 14.15 0.49
CA ASP A 259 -27.78 14.84 1.27
C ASP A 259 -26.98 15.80 0.40
N PHE A 260 -26.66 15.39 -0.83
CA PHE A 260 -26.05 16.24 -1.84
C PHE A 260 -26.91 17.49 -2.14
N SER A 261 -28.21 17.31 -2.39
CA SER A 261 -29.13 18.42 -2.61
C SER A 261 -29.20 19.35 -1.39
N LYS A 262 -29.35 18.79 -0.18
CA LYS A 262 -29.39 19.58 1.07
C LYS A 262 -28.12 20.41 1.25
N LEU A 263 -26.95 19.82 1.03
CA LEU A 263 -25.68 20.54 1.13
C LEU A 263 -25.53 21.64 0.09
N ASN A 264 -26.00 21.44 -1.14
CA ASN A 264 -26.00 22.49 -2.17
C ASN A 264 -26.94 23.65 -1.83
N ASP A 265 -28.12 23.36 -1.27
CA ASP A 265 -29.03 24.41 -0.82
C ASP A 265 -28.43 25.25 0.32
N LEU A 266 -27.75 24.58 1.26
CA LEU A 266 -26.99 25.25 2.32
C LEU A 266 -25.80 26.04 1.78
N ALA A 267 -25.06 25.49 0.80
CA ALA A 267 -23.93 26.16 0.15
C ALA A 267 -24.38 27.46 -0.53
N ASN A 268 -25.49 27.42 -1.28
CA ASN A 268 -26.06 28.60 -1.94
C ASN A 268 -26.50 29.66 -0.92
N THR A 269 -27.16 29.23 0.15
CA THR A 269 -27.59 30.13 1.24
C THR A 269 -26.40 30.79 1.92
N ALA A 270 -25.37 30.00 2.22
CA ALA A 270 -24.12 30.46 2.79
C ALA A 270 -23.41 31.46 1.85
N GLN A 271 -23.23 31.11 0.57
CA GLN A 271 -22.58 31.95 -0.43
C GLN A 271 -23.27 33.31 -0.58
N ASN A 272 -24.60 33.32 -0.67
CA ASN A 272 -25.37 34.56 -0.75
C ASN A 272 -25.17 35.45 0.48
N SER A 273 -25.18 34.86 1.68
CA SER A 273 -24.98 35.61 2.92
C SER A 273 -23.56 36.15 3.07
N VAL A 274 -22.55 35.37 2.67
CA VAL A 274 -21.15 35.79 2.66
C VAL A 274 -20.93 36.92 1.65
N ASN A 275 -21.44 36.78 0.42
CA ASN A 275 -21.33 37.81 -0.60
C ASN A 275 -21.98 39.14 -0.14
N ASN A 276 -23.15 39.08 0.49
CA ASN A 276 -23.81 40.25 1.05
C ASN A 276 -22.95 40.89 2.16
N PHE A 277 -22.42 40.11 3.09
CA PHE A 277 -21.50 40.61 4.12
C PHE A 277 -20.25 41.27 3.52
N GLN A 278 -19.59 40.62 2.57
CA GLN A 278 -18.38 41.14 1.93
C GLN A 278 -18.63 42.42 1.14
N SER A 279 -19.82 42.57 0.53
CA SER A 279 -20.21 43.82 -0.14
C SER A 279 -20.34 45.02 0.82
N GLN A 280 -20.69 44.77 2.08
CA GLN A 280 -20.89 45.80 3.10
C GLN A 280 -19.60 46.08 3.89
N ALA A 281 -18.76 45.06 4.10
CA ALA A 281 -17.55 45.14 4.89
C ALA A 281 -16.31 45.46 4.04
N LYS A 282 -16.21 46.69 3.53
CA LYS A 282 -15.12 47.16 2.65
C LYS A 282 -13.72 47.13 3.28
N PHE A 283 -13.63 46.96 4.61
CA PHE A 283 -12.38 46.87 5.35
C PHE A 283 -11.77 45.46 5.37
N LEU A 284 -12.50 44.43 4.91
CA LEU A 284 -12.02 43.06 4.91
C LEU A 284 -10.81 42.88 3.99
N GLN A 285 -9.89 42.03 4.43
CA GLN A 285 -8.79 41.56 3.62
C GLN A 285 -8.98 40.07 3.32
N GLY A 286 -9.17 39.75 2.05
CA GLY A 286 -9.39 38.38 1.59
C GLY A 286 -10.86 38.08 1.28
N MET A 287 -11.04 37.36 0.17
CA MET A 287 -12.35 36.83 -0.23
C MET A 287 -12.48 35.38 0.23
N MET A 288 -13.72 34.92 0.45
CA MET A 288 -13.95 33.50 0.69
C MET A 288 -13.62 32.77 -0.61
N PRO A 289 -12.82 31.69 -0.59
CA PRO A 289 -12.49 30.99 -1.82
C PRO A 289 -13.73 30.26 -2.36
N ASP A 290 -14.08 30.48 -3.63
CA ASP A 290 -15.34 29.97 -4.23
C ASP A 290 -15.51 28.45 -4.11
N LYS A 291 -14.42 27.69 -4.18
CA LYS A 291 -14.44 26.22 -4.06
C LYS A 291 -14.95 25.72 -2.71
N ILE A 292 -14.99 26.58 -1.68
CA ILE A 292 -15.51 26.14 -0.39
C ILE A 292 -16.99 25.77 -0.46
N TYR A 293 -17.72 26.31 -1.44
CA TYR A 293 -19.14 26.04 -1.66
C TYR A 293 -19.39 24.77 -2.49
N THR A 294 -18.33 24.09 -2.96
CA THR A 294 -18.42 22.86 -3.77
C THR A 294 -18.09 21.60 -2.98
N ILE A 295 -18.15 21.64 -1.63
CA ILE A 295 -17.85 20.46 -0.79
C ILE A 295 -18.77 19.27 -1.12
N ALA A 296 -20.03 19.53 -1.46
CA ALA A 296 -20.97 18.48 -1.87
C ALA A 296 -20.46 17.68 -3.08
N ASP A 297 -19.87 18.37 -4.07
CA ASP A 297 -19.30 17.73 -5.25
C ASP A 297 -18.09 16.87 -4.89
N GLU A 298 -17.22 17.36 -4.00
CA GLU A 298 -16.06 16.59 -3.55
C GLU A 298 -16.47 15.35 -2.74
N LEU A 299 -17.46 15.47 -1.85
CA LEU A 299 -18.02 14.31 -1.14
C LEU A 299 -18.64 13.30 -2.12
N ASN A 300 -19.34 13.76 -3.16
CA ASN A 300 -19.90 12.86 -4.16
C ASN A 300 -18.80 12.11 -4.95
N LYS A 301 -17.71 12.79 -5.34
CA LYS A 301 -16.56 12.14 -6.00
C LYS A 301 -15.91 11.08 -5.12
N VAL A 302 -15.74 11.36 -3.84
CA VAL A 302 -15.18 10.39 -2.88
C VAL A 302 -16.08 9.17 -2.78
N LYS A 303 -17.40 9.37 -2.66
CA LYS A 303 -18.38 8.28 -2.61
C LYS A 303 -18.29 7.40 -3.87
N ASP A 304 -18.27 8.00 -5.06
CA ASP A 304 -18.19 7.26 -6.31
C ASP A 304 -16.93 6.39 -6.37
N GLN A 305 -15.80 6.91 -5.87
CA GLN A 305 -14.56 6.14 -5.81
C GLN A 305 -14.60 4.99 -4.79
N ILE A 306 -15.21 5.20 -3.62
CA ILE A 306 -15.43 4.13 -2.64
C ILE A 306 -16.30 3.00 -3.24
N ASN A 307 -17.34 3.36 -3.98
CA ASN A 307 -18.21 2.38 -4.66
C ASN A 307 -17.47 1.62 -5.75
N ALA A 308 -16.67 2.30 -6.58
CA ALA A 308 -15.89 1.66 -7.63
C ALA A 308 -14.90 0.61 -7.08
N VAL A 309 -14.27 0.89 -5.92
CA VAL A 309 -13.38 -0.08 -5.25
C VAL A 309 -14.18 -1.29 -4.75
N LYS A 310 -15.33 -1.08 -4.11
CA LYS A 310 -16.20 -2.18 -3.64
C LYS A 310 -16.69 -3.07 -4.79
N GLU A 311 -17.10 -2.47 -5.91
CA GLU A 311 -17.54 -3.20 -7.10
C GLU A 311 -16.40 -4.03 -7.70
N LYS A 312 -15.20 -3.48 -7.80
CA LYS A 312 -14.02 -4.21 -8.29
C LYS A 312 -13.65 -5.40 -7.40
N ASP A 313 -13.69 -5.22 -6.09
CA ASP A 313 -13.43 -6.29 -5.13
C ASP A 313 -14.48 -7.39 -5.21
N GLN A 314 -15.76 -7.03 -5.37
CA GLN A 314 -16.84 -7.99 -5.54
C GLN A 314 -16.71 -8.75 -6.87
N ALA A 315 -16.44 -8.06 -7.97
CA ALA A 315 -16.21 -8.70 -9.28
C ALA A 315 -15.03 -9.68 -9.24
N THR A 316 -13.97 -9.38 -8.48
CA THR A 316 -12.84 -10.29 -8.30
C THR A 316 -13.23 -11.55 -7.53
N LYS A 317 -14.05 -11.41 -6.47
CA LYS A 317 -14.59 -12.54 -5.71
C LYS A 317 -15.51 -13.41 -6.57
N ASP A 318 -16.39 -12.79 -7.35
CA ASP A 318 -17.33 -13.49 -8.22
C ASP A 318 -16.59 -14.24 -9.34
N ALA A 319 -15.55 -13.64 -9.92
CA ALA A 319 -14.69 -14.31 -10.90
C ALA A 319 -13.96 -15.52 -10.31
N ALA A 320 -13.42 -15.40 -9.09
CA ALA A 320 -12.79 -16.53 -8.40
C ALA A 320 -13.79 -17.65 -8.10
N ALA A 321 -15.01 -17.32 -7.65
CA ALA A 321 -16.08 -18.29 -7.43
C ALA A 321 -16.51 -18.99 -8.73
N ALA A 322 -16.60 -18.25 -9.84
CA ALA A 322 -16.96 -18.79 -11.15
C ALA A 322 -15.91 -19.79 -11.67
N VAL A 323 -14.61 -19.55 -11.44
CA VAL A 323 -13.54 -20.50 -11.79
C VAL A 323 -13.68 -21.80 -11.01
N VAL A 324 -13.95 -21.74 -9.70
CA VAL A 324 -14.16 -22.93 -8.85
C VAL A 324 -15.40 -23.71 -9.28
N ALA A 325 -16.52 -23.01 -9.54
CA ALA A 325 -17.76 -23.64 -10.01
C ALA A 325 -17.59 -24.32 -11.37
N LYS A 326 -16.91 -23.66 -12.31
CA LYS A 326 -16.57 -24.23 -13.61
C LYS A 326 -15.69 -25.47 -13.47
N ASP A 327 -14.69 -25.43 -12.60
CA ASP A 327 -13.80 -26.56 -12.34
C ASP A 327 -14.56 -27.79 -11.83
N ALA A 328 -15.47 -27.60 -10.87
CA ALA A 328 -16.30 -28.68 -10.35
C ALA A 328 -17.22 -29.29 -11.43
N ALA A 329 -17.81 -28.46 -12.29
CA ALA A 329 -18.64 -28.91 -13.41
C ALA A 329 -17.82 -29.65 -14.48
N ASP A 330 -16.64 -29.13 -14.83
CA ASP A 330 -15.72 -29.75 -15.76
C ASP A 330 -15.25 -31.12 -15.23
N LYS A 331 -14.84 -31.21 -13.95
CA LYS A 331 -14.46 -32.47 -13.29
C LYS A 331 -15.59 -33.51 -13.30
N THR A 332 -16.83 -33.08 -13.09
CA THR A 332 -18.01 -33.97 -13.17
C THR A 332 -18.20 -34.50 -14.58
N THR A 333 -18.07 -33.62 -15.58
CA THR A 333 -18.17 -34.00 -17.01
C THR A 333 -17.06 -34.99 -17.40
N VAL A 334 -15.82 -34.73 -16.99
CA VAL A 334 -14.69 -35.63 -17.20
C VAL A 334 -14.95 -36.99 -16.56
N THR A 335 -15.44 -37.01 -15.32
CA THR A 335 -15.76 -38.26 -14.60
C THR A 335 -16.85 -39.07 -15.33
N ASN A 336 -17.88 -38.40 -15.84
CA ASN A 336 -18.94 -39.05 -16.61
C ASN A 336 -18.42 -39.63 -17.94
N ASN A 337 -17.55 -38.91 -18.65
CA ASN A 337 -16.95 -39.39 -19.89
C ASN A 337 -16.04 -40.60 -19.64
N MET A 338 -15.30 -40.61 -18.52
CA MET A 338 -14.54 -41.78 -18.08
C MET A 338 -15.46 -42.97 -17.77
N ASN A 339 -16.59 -42.76 -17.09
CA ASN A 339 -17.56 -43.83 -16.83
C ASN A 339 -18.10 -44.44 -18.13
N ILE A 340 -18.49 -43.60 -19.11
CA ILE A 340 -18.98 -44.05 -20.42
C ILE A 340 -17.91 -44.89 -21.12
N PHE A 341 -16.66 -44.40 -21.15
CA PHE A 341 -15.55 -45.11 -21.78
C PHE A 341 -15.33 -46.49 -21.13
N GLN A 342 -15.26 -46.56 -19.80
CA GLN A 342 -14.99 -47.80 -19.07
C GLN A 342 -16.14 -48.81 -19.15
N GLN A 343 -17.39 -48.33 -19.16
CA GLN A 343 -18.55 -49.19 -19.41
C GLN A 343 -18.51 -49.77 -20.83
N GLY A 344 -18.19 -48.95 -21.83
CA GLY A 344 -17.97 -49.42 -23.20
C GLY A 344 -16.83 -50.44 -23.29
N PHE A 345 -15.73 -50.21 -22.58
CA PHE A 345 -14.59 -51.11 -22.52
C PHE A 345 -14.98 -52.48 -21.93
N ILE A 346 -15.64 -52.51 -20.76
CA ILE A 346 -16.12 -53.75 -20.13
C ILE A 346 -17.08 -54.49 -21.06
N ALA A 347 -18.04 -53.78 -21.64
CA ALA A 347 -19.04 -54.36 -22.53
C ALA A 347 -18.48 -54.80 -23.90
N GLY A 348 -17.24 -54.44 -24.25
CA GLY A 348 -16.67 -54.72 -25.57
C GLY A 348 -17.31 -53.89 -26.69
N ASN A 349 -17.83 -52.69 -26.37
CA ASN A 349 -18.60 -51.86 -27.29
C ASN A 349 -17.82 -50.60 -27.71
N ALA A 350 -17.19 -50.67 -28.89
CA ALA A 350 -16.46 -49.55 -29.48
C ALA A 350 -17.34 -48.31 -29.74
N ASN A 351 -18.63 -48.50 -30.07
CA ASN A 351 -19.55 -47.40 -30.36
C ASN A 351 -19.88 -46.57 -29.11
N THR A 352 -19.82 -47.19 -27.92
CA THR A 352 -19.96 -46.47 -26.64
C THR A 352 -18.68 -45.71 -26.27
N MET A 353 -17.51 -46.22 -26.66
CA MET A 353 -16.22 -45.62 -26.30
C MET A 353 -15.87 -44.41 -27.17
N ARG A 354 -16.04 -44.52 -28.51
CA ARG A 354 -15.59 -43.48 -29.46
C ARG A 354 -16.10 -42.06 -29.17
N PRO A 355 -17.38 -41.82 -28.78
CA PRO A 355 -17.89 -40.46 -28.59
C PRO A 355 -17.19 -39.63 -27.51
N VAL A 356 -16.52 -40.29 -26.56
CA VAL A 356 -15.80 -39.63 -25.45
C VAL A 356 -14.29 -39.60 -25.66
N MET A 357 -13.80 -40.03 -26.82
CA MET A 357 -12.39 -40.03 -27.21
C MET A 357 -12.09 -38.92 -28.23
N THR A 358 -10.87 -38.41 -28.24
CA THR A 358 -10.38 -37.57 -29.34
C THR A 358 -10.24 -38.40 -30.62
N THR A 359 -10.37 -37.77 -31.79
CA THR A 359 -10.19 -38.47 -33.08
C THR A 359 -8.80 -39.10 -33.20
N GLY A 360 -7.76 -38.43 -32.68
CA GLY A 360 -6.39 -38.97 -32.64
C GLY A 360 -6.34 -40.26 -31.81
N PHE A 361 -6.89 -40.24 -30.60
CA PHE A 361 -6.89 -41.42 -29.74
C PHE A 361 -7.70 -42.58 -30.33
N GLN A 362 -8.81 -42.29 -31.01
CA GLN A 362 -9.56 -43.33 -31.73
C GLN A 362 -8.74 -44.00 -32.85
N GLY A 363 -7.78 -43.29 -33.46
CA GLY A 363 -6.88 -43.88 -34.45
C GLY A 363 -5.79 -44.76 -33.85
N GLU A 364 -5.37 -44.46 -32.61
CA GLU A 364 -4.29 -45.17 -31.91
C GLU A 364 -4.79 -46.33 -31.05
N TYR A 365 -6.03 -46.27 -30.57
CA TYR A 365 -6.56 -47.26 -29.64
C TYR A 365 -6.76 -48.63 -30.30
N ASN A 366 -6.20 -49.68 -29.69
CA ASN A 366 -6.37 -51.04 -30.18
C ASN A 366 -7.77 -51.58 -29.87
N PHE A 367 -8.75 -51.34 -30.75
CA PHE A 367 -10.11 -51.86 -30.58
C PHE A 367 -10.22 -53.39 -30.72
N SER A 368 -9.20 -54.09 -31.24
CA SER A 368 -9.25 -55.56 -31.33
C SER A 368 -9.30 -56.23 -29.94
N GLN A 369 -8.81 -55.57 -28.89
CA GLN A 369 -8.89 -56.06 -27.51
C GLN A 369 -10.34 -56.12 -26.97
N LEU A 370 -11.31 -55.53 -27.69
CA LEU A 370 -12.72 -55.64 -27.36
C LEU A 370 -13.35 -56.94 -27.85
N ASN A 371 -12.69 -57.65 -28.78
CA ASN A 371 -13.23 -58.84 -29.40
C ASN A 371 -13.34 -59.99 -28.39
N PRO A 372 -14.43 -60.80 -28.42
CA PRO A 372 -14.59 -61.96 -27.54
C PRO A 372 -13.40 -62.93 -27.58
N ASP A 373 -12.82 -63.18 -28.76
CA ASP A 373 -11.68 -64.09 -28.93
C ASP A 373 -10.42 -63.63 -28.18
N GLN A 374 -10.20 -62.32 -28.08
CA GLN A 374 -9.10 -61.72 -27.31
C GLN A 374 -9.35 -61.77 -25.79
N ARG A 375 -10.61 -62.00 -25.39
CA ARG A 375 -11.07 -62.03 -23.99
C ARG A 375 -11.37 -63.43 -23.47
N GLN A 376 -11.10 -64.47 -24.28
CA GLN A 376 -11.49 -65.85 -23.97
C GLN A 376 -10.85 -66.38 -22.68
N TYR A 377 -9.64 -65.93 -22.33
CA TYR A 377 -8.91 -66.38 -21.13
C TYR A 377 -9.00 -65.41 -19.96
N GLN A 378 -9.11 -64.11 -20.26
CA GLN A 378 -9.14 -63.02 -19.29
C GLN A 378 -10.05 -61.90 -19.79
N TYR A 379 -10.91 -61.38 -18.92
CA TYR A 379 -11.84 -60.32 -19.30
C TYR A 379 -11.99 -59.25 -18.20
N PRO A 380 -12.16 -57.97 -18.58
CA PRO A 380 -12.44 -56.92 -17.61
C PRO A 380 -13.85 -57.09 -17.04
N SER A 381 -13.99 -57.11 -15.72
CA SER A 381 -15.27 -57.36 -15.02
C SER A 381 -15.86 -56.11 -14.38
N SER A 382 -15.03 -55.22 -13.85
CA SER A 382 -15.48 -53.99 -13.17
C SER A 382 -14.36 -52.96 -13.15
N PHE A 383 -14.69 -51.71 -12.88
CA PHE A 383 -13.70 -50.63 -12.76
C PHE A 383 -14.00 -49.73 -11.57
N ARG A 384 -13.00 -48.97 -11.14
CA ARG A 384 -13.11 -47.89 -10.17
C ARG A 384 -12.27 -46.70 -10.63
N ILE A 385 -12.91 -45.54 -10.78
CA ILE A 385 -12.20 -44.27 -10.96
C ILE A 385 -11.62 -43.88 -9.60
N ILE A 386 -10.30 -43.79 -9.51
CA ILE A 386 -9.57 -43.50 -8.28
C ILE A 386 -9.44 -41.99 -8.10
N THR A 387 -8.99 -41.29 -9.15
CA THR A 387 -8.83 -39.84 -9.13
C THR A 387 -9.22 -39.24 -10.47
N VAL A 388 -9.75 -38.01 -10.41
CA VAL A 388 -9.84 -37.09 -11.54
C VAL A 388 -9.29 -35.77 -11.05
N ALA A 389 -8.12 -35.39 -11.57
CA ALA A 389 -7.36 -34.25 -11.09
C ALA A 389 -6.97 -33.35 -12.25
N LYS A 390 -7.27 -32.06 -12.12
CA LYS A 390 -6.82 -31.05 -13.07
C LYS A 390 -5.30 -30.89 -12.99
N GLN A 391 -4.69 -30.77 -14.15
CA GLN A 391 -3.26 -30.61 -14.34
C GLN A 391 -2.93 -29.12 -14.59
N PRO A 392 -1.65 -28.70 -14.43
CA PRO A 392 -1.24 -27.31 -14.62
C PRO A 392 -1.49 -26.75 -16.03
N ASP A 393 -1.62 -27.62 -17.04
CA ASP A 393 -1.92 -27.28 -18.43
C ASP A 393 -3.43 -27.08 -18.70
N ASN A 394 -4.25 -27.01 -17.64
CA ASN A 394 -5.71 -26.95 -17.68
C ASN A 394 -6.41 -28.19 -18.25
N ASN A 395 -5.71 -29.30 -18.47
CA ASN A 395 -6.31 -30.59 -18.81
C ASN A 395 -6.59 -31.41 -17.55
N TYR A 396 -7.27 -32.54 -17.70
CA TYR A 396 -7.52 -33.47 -16.61
C TYR A 396 -6.72 -34.76 -16.78
N LYS A 397 -6.33 -35.33 -15.65
CA LYS A 397 -5.77 -36.68 -15.55
C LYS A 397 -6.76 -37.52 -14.75
N ALA A 398 -7.17 -38.65 -15.31
CA ALA A 398 -8.00 -39.63 -14.63
C ALA A 398 -7.21 -40.92 -14.37
N GLN A 399 -7.26 -41.44 -13.15
CA GLN A 399 -6.70 -42.73 -12.79
C GLN A 399 -7.83 -43.72 -12.55
N VAL A 400 -7.73 -44.89 -13.18
CA VAL A 400 -8.77 -45.92 -13.12
C VAL A 400 -8.11 -47.26 -12.84
N ASN A 401 -8.67 -48.02 -11.91
CA ASN A 401 -8.32 -49.42 -11.72
C ASN A 401 -9.40 -50.30 -12.39
N VAL A 402 -8.98 -51.25 -13.20
CA VAL A 402 -9.85 -52.24 -13.84
C VAL A 402 -9.55 -53.62 -13.27
N LEU A 403 -10.59 -54.32 -12.82
CA LEU A 403 -10.50 -55.69 -12.33
C LEU A 403 -10.68 -56.66 -13.49
N TYR A 404 -9.70 -57.53 -13.69
CA TYR A 404 -9.71 -58.62 -14.65
C TYR A 404 -9.95 -59.95 -13.95
N LYS A 405 -10.74 -60.81 -14.58
CA LYS A 405 -11.02 -62.18 -14.14
C LYS A 405 -10.52 -63.17 -15.17
N TYR A 406 -10.06 -64.32 -14.69
CA TYR A 406 -9.80 -65.48 -15.56
C TYR A 406 -11.10 -66.25 -15.82
N THR A 407 -11.29 -66.74 -17.04
CA THR A 407 -12.50 -67.49 -17.41
C THR A 407 -12.57 -68.85 -16.71
N ASP A 408 -11.42 -69.49 -16.53
CA ASP A 408 -11.34 -70.90 -16.13
C ASP A 408 -10.97 -71.09 -14.64
N ASN A 409 -10.78 -70.01 -13.88
CA ASN A 409 -10.49 -70.10 -12.44
C ASN A 409 -10.89 -68.84 -11.68
N ALA A 410 -10.96 -68.94 -10.34
CA ALA A 410 -11.42 -67.87 -9.47
C ALA A 410 -10.40 -66.73 -9.26
N ASN A 411 -9.21 -66.78 -9.89
CA ASN A 411 -8.22 -65.72 -9.73
C ASN A 411 -8.68 -64.44 -10.42
N GLN A 412 -8.20 -63.32 -9.90
CA GLN A 412 -8.45 -62.00 -10.45
C GLN A 412 -7.25 -61.10 -10.19
N TYR A 413 -7.03 -60.12 -11.06
CA TYR A 413 -5.99 -59.12 -10.88
C TYR A 413 -6.51 -57.74 -11.25
N THR A 414 -5.89 -56.70 -10.69
CA THR A 414 -6.26 -55.32 -10.98
C THR A 414 -5.17 -54.66 -11.81
N GLN A 415 -5.57 -53.98 -12.88
CA GLN A 415 -4.66 -53.19 -13.71
C GLN A 415 -5.00 -51.70 -13.57
N GLY A 416 -3.95 -50.90 -13.34
CA GLY A 416 -4.07 -49.45 -13.27
C GLY A 416 -3.94 -48.82 -14.65
N TYR A 417 -4.81 -47.85 -14.95
CA TYR A 417 -4.78 -47.04 -16.15
C TYR A 417 -4.75 -45.56 -15.77
N THR A 418 -4.00 -44.80 -16.54
CA THR A 418 -3.96 -43.35 -16.48
C THR A 418 -4.38 -42.78 -17.82
N TYR A 419 -5.36 -41.89 -17.79
CA TYR A 419 -5.93 -41.22 -18.95
C TYR A 419 -5.65 -39.72 -18.90
N SER A 420 -5.21 -39.15 -20.02
CA SER A 420 -5.27 -37.70 -20.24
C SER A 420 -6.60 -37.34 -20.88
N VAL A 421 -7.25 -36.30 -20.36
CA VAL A 421 -8.52 -35.77 -20.85
C VAL A 421 -8.35 -34.30 -21.17
N ILE A 422 -8.55 -33.94 -22.43
CA ILE A 422 -8.32 -32.58 -22.93
C ILE A 422 -9.64 -31.91 -23.29
N SER A 423 -9.65 -30.58 -23.25
CA SER A 423 -10.76 -29.80 -23.78
C SER A 423 -10.65 -29.66 -25.29
N SER A 424 -11.72 -29.98 -26.01
CA SER A 424 -11.86 -29.77 -27.45
C SER A 424 -13.17 -29.01 -27.71
N GLY A 425 -13.06 -27.70 -27.89
CA GLY A 425 -14.22 -26.80 -27.95
C GLY A 425 -15.02 -26.80 -26.65
N ALA A 426 -16.27 -27.27 -26.71
CA ALA A 426 -17.17 -27.35 -25.55
C ALA A 426 -17.20 -28.75 -24.90
N LYS A 427 -16.29 -29.67 -25.26
CA LYS A 427 -16.29 -31.06 -24.79
C LYS A 427 -14.97 -31.44 -24.13
N TRP A 428 -15.06 -32.29 -23.11
CA TRP A 428 -13.91 -32.97 -22.50
C TRP A 428 -13.73 -34.35 -23.10
N LEU A 429 -12.59 -34.65 -23.73
CA LEU A 429 -12.37 -35.88 -24.48
C LEU A 429 -11.11 -36.60 -24.02
N ILE A 430 -11.17 -37.92 -23.92
CA ILE A 430 -10.04 -38.78 -23.57
C ILE A 430 -9.06 -38.78 -24.75
N ASN A 431 -7.83 -38.39 -24.49
CA ASN A 431 -6.82 -38.17 -25.51
C ASN A 431 -5.74 -39.24 -25.56
N ASN A 432 -5.44 -39.89 -24.44
CA ASN A 432 -4.52 -41.01 -24.42
C ASN A 432 -4.76 -41.89 -23.19
N GLU A 433 -4.18 -43.08 -23.24
CA GLU A 433 -4.13 -44.05 -22.15
C GLU A 433 -2.68 -44.47 -21.94
N SER A 434 -2.32 -44.68 -20.68
CA SER A 434 -1.07 -45.32 -20.29
C SER A 434 -1.34 -46.34 -19.20
N VAL A 435 -0.69 -47.49 -19.30
CA VAL A 435 -0.76 -48.54 -18.27
C VAL A 435 0.15 -48.13 -17.11
N GLY A 436 -0.38 -48.18 -15.90
CA GLY A 436 0.36 -47.97 -14.66
C GLY A 436 0.26 -49.16 -13.73
N ASN A 437 1.00 -49.11 -12.62
CA ASN A 437 0.77 -50.01 -11.49
C ASN A 437 -0.62 -49.74 -10.90
N SER A 438 -1.26 -50.75 -10.29
CA SER A 438 -2.54 -50.56 -9.59
C SER A 438 -2.41 -49.43 -8.55
N PHE A 439 -3.35 -48.47 -8.58
CA PHE A 439 -3.32 -47.26 -7.75
C PHE A 439 -4.08 -47.42 -6.43
#